data_AF-A0A7C5I378-F1
#
_entry.id   AF-A0A7C5I378-F1
#
_cell.length_a   1.000
_cell.length_b   1.000
_cell.length_c   1.000
_cell.angle_alpha   90.00
_cell.angle_beta   90.00
_cell.angle_gamma   90.00
#
_symmetry.space_group_name_H-M   'P 1'
#
loop_
_entity.id
_entity.type
_entity.pdbx_description
1 polymer ?
#
loop_
_entity_poly.entity_id
_entity_poly.type
_entity_poly.pdbx_seq_one_letter_code
_entity_poly.pdbx_strand_id
1 'polypeptide(L)'
;MLDQMQNPSKVQKIIQSFVMTPVVVLLGLLLSAAVIMVMGRMTSTEGKYVQIFSSYIHAGFIDKILGGVVRLIMIFTSKTSLGTTTSLALFFPKLEALSLKFIILSQFDFFQLWMFWVLGYALSSIFKITFKKALFISYGFWVLKSLLNIGIGLLSLSFMG
;
A
#
# COMPACT_ATOMS: atom_id res chain seq x y z
N MET A 1 -4.18 25.64 -18.08
CA MET A 1 -4.18 24.53 -17.09
C MET A 1 -3.45 23.30 -17.62
N LEU A 2 -3.74 22.82 -18.83
CA LEU A 2 -3.02 21.69 -19.46
C LEU A 2 -1.52 21.98 -19.68
N ASP A 3 -1.14 23.19 -20.10
CA ASP A 3 0.28 23.56 -20.30
C ASP A 3 1.10 23.58 -18.99
N GLN A 4 0.46 23.89 -17.85
CA GLN A 4 1.10 23.86 -16.53
C GLN A 4 1.33 22.43 -16.01
N MET A 5 0.55 21.45 -16.49
CA MET A 5 0.77 20.03 -16.18
C MET A 5 1.89 19.43 -17.02
N GLN A 6 2.10 19.92 -18.25
CA GLN A 6 3.16 19.45 -19.14
C GLN A 6 4.55 19.99 -18.79
N ASN A 7 4.62 21.19 -18.19
CA ASN A 7 5.88 21.77 -17.68
C ASN A 7 5.69 22.43 -16.30
N PRO A 8 5.56 21.63 -15.22
CA PRO A 8 5.41 22.18 -13.88
C PRO A 8 6.69 22.92 -13.48
N SER A 9 6.54 24.12 -12.90
CA SER A 9 7.66 24.93 -12.47
C SER A 9 8.54 24.17 -11.45
N LYS A 10 9.84 24.47 -11.39
CA LYS A 10 10.76 23.83 -10.42
C LYS A 10 10.24 23.95 -8.98
N VAL A 11 9.62 25.07 -8.64
CA VAL A 11 8.97 25.32 -7.34
C VAL A 11 7.79 24.38 -7.12
N GLN A 12 6.93 24.19 -8.12
CA GLN A 12 5.80 23.26 -8.03
C GLN A 12 6.26 21.81 -7.85
N LYS A 13 7.33 21.39 -8.54
CA LYS A 13 7.92 20.05 -8.35
C LYS A 13 8.44 19.86 -6.92
N ILE A 14 9.13 20.86 -6.37
CA ILE A 14 9.62 20.81 -4.98
C ILE A 14 8.45 20.73 -3.99
N ILE A 15 7.44 21.59 -4.12
CA ILE A 15 6.25 21.56 -3.26
C ILE A 15 5.54 20.21 -3.35
N GLN A 16 5.39 19.67 -4.56
CA GLN A 16 4.74 18.38 -4.76
C GLN A 16 5.50 17.24 -4.06
N SER A 17 6.81 17.15 -4.28
CA SER A 17 7.63 16.05 -3.75
C SER A 17 7.89 16.15 -2.25
N PHE A 18 8.08 17.35 -1.70
CA PHE A 18 8.50 17.54 -0.30
C PHE A 18 7.36 17.90 0.65
N VAL A 19 6.23 18.41 0.13
CA VAL A 19 5.09 18.81 0.98
C VAL A 19 3.88 17.95 0.66
N MET A 20 3.40 17.96 -0.59
CA MET A 20 2.13 17.31 -0.93
C MET A 20 2.20 15.80 -0.77
N THR A 21 3.24 15.15 -1.33
CA THR A 21 3.36 13.69 -1.25
C THR A 21 3.50 13.20 0.21
N PRO A 22 4.38 13.75 1.06
CA PRO A 22 4.46 13.34 2.46
C PRO A 22 3.15 13.56 3.24
N VAL A 23 2.46 14.68 3.01
CA VAL A 23 1.18 14.97 3.66
C VAL A 23 0.12 13.94 3.27
N VAL A 24 -0.03 13.65 1.97
CA VAL A 24 -0.98 12.63 1.48
C VAL A 24 -0.64 11.25 2.04
N VAL A 25 0.64 10.88 2.08
CA VAL A 25 1.10 9.61 2.66
C VAL A 25 0.76 9.55 4.14
N LEU A 26 1.05 10.60 4.91
CA LEU A 26 0.76 10.67 6.34
C LEU A 26 -0.75 10.52 6.61
N LEU A 27 -1.59 11.26 5.87
CA LEU A 27 -3.04 11.15 5.97
C LEU A 27 -3.51 9.74 5.62
N GLY A 28 -2.94 9.12 4.59
CA GLY A 28 -3.21 7.73 4.22
C GLY A 28 -2.84 6.73 5.32
N LEU A 29 -1.71 6.92 6.00
CA LEU A 29 -1.28 6.09 7.12
C LEU A 29 -2.21 6.25 8.33
N LEU A 30 -2.58 7.49 8.67
CA LEU A 30 -3.50 7.79 9.76
C LEU A 30 -4.89 7.18 9.50
N LEU A 31 -5.40 7.34 8.27
CA LEU A 31 -6.67 6.74 7.86
C LEU A 31 -6.61 5.21 7.89
N SER A 32 -5.50 4.61 7.44
CA SER A 32 -5.28 3.16 7.49
C SER A 32 -5.40 2.64 8.93
N ALA A 33 -4.72 3.29 9.88
CA ALA A 33 -4.79 2.92 11.29
C ALA A 33 -6.21 3.09 11.87
N ALA A 34 -6.97 4.10 11.41
CA ALA A 34 -8.34 4.33 11.86
C ALA A 34 -9.28 3.23 11.36
N VAL A 35 -9.14 2.83 10.09
CA VAL A 35 -9.91 1.72 9.52
C VAL A 35 -9.61 0.41 10.26
N ILE A 36 -8.33 0.11 10.51
CA ILE A 36 -7.93 -1.07 11.31
C ILE A 36 -8.55 -1.00 12.72
N MET A 37 -8.56 0.18 13.35
CA MET A 37 -9.18 0.36 14.66
C MET A 37 -10.67 0.07 14.64
N VAL A 38 -11.41 0.61 13.65
CA VAL A 38 -12.85 0.35 13.49
C VAL A 38 -13.11 -1.15 13.31
N MET A 39 -12.35 -1.81 12.44
CA MET A 39 -12.46 -3.26 12.24
C MET A 39 -12.14 -4.05 13.52
N GLY A 40 -11.11 -3.63 14.26
CA GLY A 40 -10.75 -4.23 15.55
C GLY A 40 -11.84 -4.05 16.61
N ARG A 41 -12.53 -2.91 16.64
CA ARG A 41 -13.65 -2.64 17.56
C ARG A 41 -14.83 -3.59 17.40
N MET A 42 -15.01 -4.19 16.23
CA MET A 42 -16.02 -5.23 16.03
C MET A 42 -15.68 -6.53 16.79
N THR A 43 -14.45 -6.68 17.27
CA THR A 43 -13.97 -7.89 17.96
C THR A 43 -13.50 -7.65 19.39
N SER A 44 -13.05 -6.43 19.72
CA SER A 44 -12.49 -6.09 21.03
C SER A 44 -12.49 -4.57 21.31
N THR A 45 -12.70 -4.20 22.57
CA THR A 45 -12.61 -2.81 23.08
C THR A 45 -11.20 -2.44 23.56
N GLU A 46 -10.25 -3.38 23.53
CA GLU A 46 -8.87 -3.21 23.96
C GLU A 46 -8.00 -2.51 22.91
N GLY A 47 -6.85 -1.97 23.32
CA GLY A 47 -5.89 -1.36 22.40
C GLY A 47 -6.18 0.10 22.06
N LYS A 48 -5.10 0.87 21.85
CA LYS A 48 -5.13 2.30 21.55
C LYS A 48 -4.78 2.56 20.10
N TYR A 49 -5.37 3.61 19.52
CA TYR A 49 -5.08 4.06 18.14
C TYR A 49 -3.57 4.20 17.86
N VAL A 50 -2.82 4.81 18.78
CA VAL A 50 -1.38 5.04 18.64
C VAL A 50 -0.59 3.73 18.55
N GLN A 51 -1.01 2.67 19.26
CA GLN A 51 -0.36 1.36 19.17
C GLN A 51 -0.58 0.72 17.80
N ILE A 52 -1.80 0.84 17.26
CA ILE A 52 -2.16 0.36 15.92
C ILE A 52 -1.36 1.11 14.86
N PHE A 53 -1.34 2.44 14.93
CA PHE A 53 -0.60 3.31 14.01
C PHE A 53 0.90 3.00 14.03
N SER A 54 1.49 2.93 15.22
CA SER A 54 2.91 2.57 15.38
C SER A 54 3.19 1.19 14.77
N SER A 55 2.38 0.18 15.10
CA SER A 55 2.58 -1.18 14.60
C SER A 55 2.41 -1.28 13.08
N TYR A 56 1.48 -0.51 12.50
CA TYR A 56 1.29 -0.44 11.05
C TYR A 56 2.51 0.19 10.34
N ILE A 57 3.09 1.25 10.90
CA ILE A 57 4.32 1.84 10.39
C ILE A 57 5.48 0.82 10.47
N HIS A 58 5.68 0.19 11.63
CA HIS A 58 6.78 -0.75 11.83
C HIS A 58 6.65 -1.98 10.93
N ALA A 59 5.45 -2.58 10.83
CA ALA A 59 5.20 -3.66 9.87
C ALA A 59 5.44 -3.19 8.41
N GLY A 60 5.12 -1.92 8.12
CA GLY A 60 5.33 -1.29 6.82
C GLY A 60 6.78 -1.30 6.34
N PHE A 61 7.77 -1.43 7.22
CA PHE A 61 9.17 -1.59 6.82
C PHE A 61 9.40 -2.82 5.94
N ILE A 62 8.62 -3.89 6.14
CA ILE A 62 8.73 -5.11 5.36
C ILE A 62 8.42 -4.84 3.88
N ASP A 63 7.28 -4.20 3.60
CA ASP A 63 6.95 -3.86 2.21
C ASP A 63 7.80 -2.70 1.68
N LYS A 64 7.87 -1.59 2.42
CA LYS A 64 8.44 -0.35 1.90
C LYS A 64 9.96 -0.38 1.80
N ILE A 65 10.64 -1.00 2.76
CA ILE A 65 12.11 -1.06 2.79
C ILE A 65 12.59 -2.37 2.17
N LEU A 66 12.24 -3.54 2.73
CA LEU A 66 12.76 -4.81 2.21
C LEU A 66 12.25 -5.09 0.80
N GLY A 67 10.95 -4.97 0.56
CA GLY A 67 10.38 -5.09 -0.78
C GLY A 67 10.89 -4.02 -1.74
N GLY A 68 11.11 -2.80 -1.23
CA GLY A 68 11.73 -1.71 -1.98
C GLY A 68 13.13 -2.04 -2.48
N VAL A 69 13.99 -2.60 -1.62
CA VAL A 69 15.36 -3.01 -1.96
C VAL A 69 15.34 -4.09 -3.05
N VAL A 70 14.49 -5.11 -2.91
CA VAL A 70 14.39 -6.18 -3.92
C VAL A 70 13.91 -5.63 -5.26
N ARG A 71 12.86 -4.78 -5.26
CA ARG A 71 12.39 -4.11 -6.47
C ARG A 71 13.48 -3.24 -7.10
N LEU A 72 14.28 -2.53 -6.30
CA LEU A 72 15.38 -1.71 -6.80
C LEU A 72 16.45 -2.55 -7.51
N ILE A 73 16.85 -3.69 -6.94
CA ILE A 73 17.79 -4.63 -7.58
C ILE A 73 17.22 -5.14 -8.90
N MET A 74 15.94 -5.49 -8.92
CA MET A 74 15.26 -5.93 -10.14
C MET A 74 15.24 -4.83 -11.21
N ILE A 75 14.95 -3.58 -10.84
CA ILE A 75 14.94 -2.44 -11.76
C ILE A 75 16.32 -2.23 -12.39
N PHE A 76 17.39 -2.32 -11.60
CA PHE A 76 18.76 -2.22 -12.14
C PHE A 76 19.11 -3.37 -13.09
N THR A 77 18.60 -4.57 -12.80
CA THR A 77 18.84 -5.76 -13.62
C THR A 77 18.04 -5.72 -14.93
N SER A 78 16.76 -5.31 -14.87
CA SER A 78 15.85 -5.25 -16.02
C SER A 78 16.01 -3.98 -16.86
N LYS A 79 16.72 -2.96 -16.35
CA LYS A 79 16.86 -1.61 -16.92
C LYS A 79 15.54 -0.89 -17.16
N THR A 80 14.44 -1.34 -16.54
CA THR A 80 13.13 -0.69 -16.63
C THR A 80 12.41 -0.73 -15.28
N SER A 81 11.81 0.39 -14.92
CA SER A 81 10.88 0.45 -13.78
C SER A 81 9.47 0.03 -14.16
N LEU A 82 9.14 0.04 -15.45
CA LEU A 82 7.81 -0.31 -15.95
C LEU A 82 7.63 -1.83 -15.92
N GLY A 83 6.64 -2.30 -15.17
CA GLY A 83 6.33 -3.73 -15.04
C GLY A 83 7.19 -4.49 -14.03
N THR A 84 8.22 -3.86 -13.43
CA THR A 84 9.02 -4.49 -12.38
C THR A 84 8.23 -4.54 -11.07
N THR A 85 7.86 -5.74 -10.66
CA THR A 85 6.99 -5.99 -9.50
C THR A 85 7.41 -7.25 -8.76
N THR A 86 7.08 -7.32 -7.48
CA THR A 86 7.24 -8.50 -6.62
C THR A 86 5.88 -9.16 -6.32
N SER A 87 4.89 -8.85 -7.16
CA SER A 87 3.53 -9.37 -7.09
C SER A 87 3.29 -10.54 -8.02
N LEU A 88 2.08 -11.11 -7.95
CA LEU A 88 1.63 -12.14 -8.89
C LEU A 88 1.76 -11.73 -10.37
N ALA A 89 1.80 -10.43 -10.68
CA ALA A 89 2.01 -9.95 -12.04
C ALA A 89 3.39 -10.32 -12.61
N LEU A 90 4.38 -10.64 -11.76
CA LEU A 90 5.70 -11.12 -12.19
C LEU A 90 5.63 -12.39 -13.05
N PHE A 91 4.63 -13.25 -12.82
CA PHE A 91 4.46 -14.48 -13.60
C PHE A 91 3.85 -14.24 -14.99
N PHE A 92 3.49 -13.00 -15.33
CA PHE A 92 2.84 -12.64 -16.59
C PHE A 92 3.59 -11.48 -17.28
N PRO A 93 4.83 -11.71 -17.76
CA PRO A 93 5.71 -10.66 -18.25
C PRO A 93 5.22 -9.96 -19.53
N LYS A 94 4.24 -10.54 -20.24
CA LYS A 94 3.63 -9.96 -21.45
C LYS A 94 2.40 -9.10 -21.15
N LEU A 95 2.04 -8.91 -19.88
CA LEU A 95 0.93 -8.01 -19.54
C LEU A 95 1.34 -6.57 -19.78
N GLU A 96 0.47 -5.84 -20.45
CA GLU A 96 0.61 -4.40 -20.61
C GLU A 96 0.57 -3.71 -19.24
N ALA A 97 1.59 -2.89 -18.98
CA ALA A 97 1.64 -2.06 -17.79
C ALA A 97 0.40 -1.15 -17.77
N LEU A 98 -0.22 -0.99 -16.59
CA LEU A 98 -1.48 -0.26 -16.41
C LEU A 98 -2.75 -0.95 -16.94
N SER A 99 -2.68 -2.13 -17.57
CA SER A 99 -3.90 -2.90 -17.86
C SER A 99 -4.64 -3.29 -16.58
N LEU A 100 -5.97 -3.46 -16.66
CA LEU A 100 -6.78 -3.90 -15.50
C LEU A 100 -6.25 -5.19 -14.88
N LYS A 101 -5.84 -6.15 -15.71
CA LYS A 101 -5.25 -7.42 -15.27
C LYS A 101 -3.97 -7.17 -14.48
N PHE A 102 -3.09 -6.28 -14.97
CA PHE A 102 -1.88 -5.88 -14.28
C PHE A 102 -2.18 -5.20 -12.94
N ILE A 103 -3.15 -4.28 -12.88
CA ILE A 103 -3.55 -3.56 -11.66
C ILE A 103 -4.04 -4.53 -10.58
N ILE A 104 -4.89 -5.49 -10.96
CA ILE A 104 -5.44 -6.49 -10.04
C ILE A 104 -4.33 -7.40 -9.51
N LEU A 105 -3.52 -7.99 -10.41
CA LEU A 105 -2.43 -8.89 -10.01
C LEU A 105 -1.36 -8.17 -9.17
N SER A 106 -1.18 -6.87 -9.38
CA SER A 106 -0.26 -6.05 -8.59
C SER A 106 -0.68 -5.84 -7.14
N GLN A 107 -1.94 -6.07 -6.76
CA GLN A 107 -2.36 -5.99 -5.37
C GLN A 107 -1.89 -7.18 -4.52
N PHE A 108 -1.54 -8.29 -5.16
CA PHE A 108 -1.04 -9.50 -4.51
C PHE A 108 0.48 -9.50 -4.50
N ASP A 109 1.07 -8.59 -3.73
CA ASP A 109 2.51 -8.46 -3.56
C ASP A 109 3.03 -9.31 -2.39
N PHE A 110 4.15 -10.03 -2.60
CA PHE A 110 4.72 -10.90 -1.59
C PHE A 110 5.08 -10.15 -0.29
N PHE A 111 5.78 -9.01 -0.39
CA PHE A 111 6.20 -8.26 0.78
C PHE A 111 5.03 -7.57 1.47
N GLN A 112 4.03 -7.16 0.71
CA GLN A 112 2.79 -6.65 1.27
C GLN A 112 2.03 -7.72 2.06
N LEU A 113 1.85 -8.93 1.51
CA LEU A 113 1.18 -10.03 2.21
C LEU A 113 1.93 -10.44 3.47
N TRP A 114 3.27 -10.42 3.44
CA TRP A 114 4.10 -10.66 4.61
C TRP A 114 3.96 -9.57 5.67
N MET A 115 3.96 -8.29 5.27
CA MET A 115 3.66 -7.16 6.17
C MET A 115 2.33 -7.38 6.91
N PHE A 116 1.26 -7.78 6.22
CA PHE A 116 -0.04 -8.01 6.84
C PHE A 116 -0.05 -9.21 7.80
N TRP A 117 0.75 -10.24 7.53
CA TRP A 117 0.93 -11.34 8.49
C TRP A 117 1.55 -10.85 9.81
N VAL A 118 2.65 -10.09 9.73
CA VAL A 118 3.34 -9.52 10.89
C VAL A 118 2.45 -8.51 11.63
N LEU A 119 1.70 -7.69 10.89
CA LEU A 119 0.71 -6.79 11.48
C LEU A 119 -0.34 -7.57 12.29
N GLY A 120 -0.81 -8.72 11.80
CA GLY A 120 -1.73 -9.59 12.53
C GLY A 120 -1.20 -10.03 13.90
N TYR A 121 0.11 -10.26 14.01
CA TYR A 121 0.74 -10.60 15.29
C TYR A 121 0.67 -9.42 16.28
N ALA A 122 1.02 -8.21 15.82
CA ALA A 122 0.89 -7.00 16.63
C ALA A 122 -0.56 -6.74 17.05
N LEU A 123 -1.52 -6.88 16.12
CA LEU A 123 -2.94 -6.69 16.41
C LEU A 123 -3.49 -7.69 17.43
N SER A 124 -3.00 -8.94 17.41
CA SER A 124 -3.39 -9.95 18.40
C SER A 124 -3.04 -9.51 19.82
N SER A 125 -1.84 -8.93 20.00
CA SER A 125 -1.40 -8.39 21.29
C SER A 125 -2.18 -7.12 21.68
N ILE A 126 -2.34 -6.17 20.75
CA ILE A 126 -3.00 -4.88 21.00
C ILE A 126 -4.46 -5.05 21.39
N PHE A 127 -5.21 -5.85 20.64
CA PHE A 127 -6.64 -6.07 20.88
C PHE A 127 -6.92 -7.19 21.89
N LYS A 128 -5.89 -7.89 22.39
CA LYS A 128 -6.02 -9.07 23.25
C LYS A 128 -6.96 -10.13 22.66
N ILE A 129 -6.84 -10.38 21.35
CA ILE A 129 -7.64 -11.36 20.61
C ILE A 129 -6.76 -12.50 20.10
N THR A 130 -7.38 -13.63 19.75
CA THR A 130 -6.65 -14.75 19.13
C THR A 130 -6.01 -14.32 17.81
N PHE A 131 -4.83 -14.87 17.52
CA PHE A 131 -4.08 -14.55 16.29
C PHE A 131 -4.92 -14.75 15.02
N LYS A 132 -5.78 -15.78 14.98
CA LYS A 132 -6.71 -16.01 13.86
C LYS A 132 -7.66 -14.83 13.62
N LYS A 133 -8.23 -14.24 14.67
CA LYS A 133 -9.10 -13.05 14.56
C LYS A 133 -8.29 -11.82 14.12
N ALA A 134 -7.07 -11.68 14.63
CA ALA A 134 -6.18 -10.59 14.25
C ALA A 134 -5.75 -10.68 12.78
N LEU A 135 -5.48 -11.88 12.27
CA LEU A 135 -5.23 -12.12 10.84
C LEU A 135 -6.45 -11.77 9.98
N PHE A 136 -7.67 -12.08 10.46
CA PHE A 136 -8.89 -11.69 9.74
C PHE A 136 -9.01 -10.16 9.63
N ILE A 137 -8.72 -9.42 10.69
CA ILE A 137 -8.69 -7.95 10.66
C ILE A 137 -7.60 -7.45 9.70
N SER A 138 -6.38 -7.99 9.83
CA SER A 138 -5.21 -7.55 9.06
C SER A 138 -5.40 -7.79 7.56
N TYR A 139 -5.74 -9.02 7.16
CA TYR A 139 -6.00 -9.34 5.75
C TYR A 139 -7.32 -8.77 5.25
N GLY A 140 -8.34 -8.60 6.10
CA GLY A 140 -9.55 -7.89 5.73
C GLY A 140 -9.26 -6.43 5.36
N PHE A 141 -8.40 -5.75 6.12
CA PHE A 141 -7.94 -4.41 5.78
C PHE A 141 -7.10 -4.41 4.50
N TRP A 142 -6.24 -5.41 4.28
CA TRP A 142 -5.54 -5.58 3.00
C TRP A 142 -6.52 -5.70 1.82
N VAL A 143 -7.61 -6.48 1.94
CA VAL A 143 -8.64 -6.59 0.89
C VAL A 143 -9.27 -5.22 0.61
N LEU A 144 -9.70 -4.50 1.64
CA LEU A 144 -10.30 -3.16 1.48
C LEU A 144 -9.34 -2.19 0.79
N LYS A 145 -8.07 -2.19 1.21
CA LYS A 145 -7.01 -1.38 0.61
C LYS A 145 -6.78 -1.76 -0.86
N SER A 146 -6.78 -3.05 -1.18
CA SER A 146 -6.60 -3.56 -2.54
C SER A 146 -7.76 -3.16 -3.46
N LEU A 147 -9.00 -3.23 -2.97
CA LEU A 147 -10.18 -2.76 -3.71
C LEU A 147 -10.14 -1.26 -3.97
N LEU A 148 -9.77 -0.47 -2.95
CA LEU A 148 -9.57 0.98 -3.12
C LEU A 148 -8.50 1.29 -4.17
N ASN A 149 -7.37 0.60 -4.12
CA ASN A 149 -6.29 0.76 -5.10
C ASN A 149 -6.73 0.39 -6.52
N ILE A 150 -7.48 -0.70 -6.69
CA ILE A 150 -8.05 -1.08 -7.99
C ILE A 150 -9.01 -0.02 -8.49
N GLY A 151 -9.89 0.51 -7.63
CA GLY A 151 -10.82 1.59 -7.97
C GLY A 151 -10.10 2.86 -8.42
N ILE A 152 -9.06 3.28 -7.70
CA ILE A 152 -8.20 4.41 -8.09
C ILE A 152 -7.52 4.13 -9.44
N GLY A 153 -7.02 2.91 -9.66
CA GLY A 153 -6.41 2.51 -10.92
C GLY A 153 -7.38 2.60 -12.10
N LEU A 154 -8.62 2.12 -11.93
CA LEU A 154 -9.68 2.22 -12.93
C LEU A 154 -10.06 3.67 -13.25
N LEU A 155 -10.19 4.52 -12.23
CA LEU A 155 -10.42 5.94 -12.43
C LEU A 155 -9.27 6.59 -13.21
N SER A 156 -8.02 6.28 -12.85
CA SER A 156 -6.84 6.78 -13.58
C SER A 156 -6.89 6.39 -15.05
N LEU A 157 -7.27 5.15 -15.38
CA LEU A 157 -7.41 4.70 -16.77
C LEU A 157 -8.48 5.49 -17.53
N SER A 158 -9.60 5.82 -16.87
CA SER A 158 -10.68 6.59 -17.48
C SER A 158 -10.31 8.04 -17.82
N PHE A 159 -9.31 8.62 -17.14
CA PHE A 159 -8.81 9.96 -17.43
C PHE A 159 -7.66 9.98 -18.46
N MET A 160 -7.14 8.81 -18.84
CA MET A 160 -6.04 8.66 -19.80
C MET A 160 -6.51 8.30 -21.22
N GLY A 161 -7.76 7.84 -21.37
CA GLY A 161 -8.43 7.66 -22.66
C GLY A 161 -9.15 8.92 -23.10
#